data_AF-A0AAD6P057-F1
#
_entry.id   AF-A0AAD6P057-F1
#
_cell.length_a   1.000
_cell.length_b   1.000
_cell.length_c   1.000
_cell.angle_alpha   90.00
_cell.angle_beta   90.00
_cell.angle_gamma   90.00
#
_symmetry.space_group_name_H-M   'P 1'
#
loop_
_entity.id
_entity.type
_entity.pdbx_description
1 polymer ?
#
loop_
_entity_poly.entity_id
_entity_poly.type
_entity_poly.pdbx_seq_one_letter_code
_entity_poly.pdbx_strand_id
1 'polypeptide(L)'
;MEQCLHGRENFMASYGLFMDFLVDSSKDVEFLVNKGIIPHNFGDYEEVAHLFNNIGKQVFVRDFYFAGISEEVDKYCKTSWWLRYVQSLLRDYLANPWMATSVVAAIILLVATSLQTVYSVLSYYHG
;
A
#
# COMPACT_ATOMS: atom_id res chain seq x y z
N MET A 1 33.56 1.33 -22.69
CA MET A 1 32.39 1.97 -23.35
C MET A 1 31.13 1.12 -23.18
N GLU A 2 31.23 -0.21 -23.26
CA GLU A 2 30.11 -1.17 -23.10
C GLU A 2 29.42 -1.13 -21.72
N GLN A 3 30.15 -0.93 -20.62
CA GLN A 3 29.55 -0.84 -19.28
C GLN A 3 28.63 0.39 -19.09
N CYS A 4 28.90 1.51 -19.78
CA CYS A 4 28.05 2.70 -19.73
C CYS A 4 26.74 2.52 -20.53
N LEU A 5 26.80 1.76 -21.62
CA LEU A 5 25.62 1.42 -22.41
C LEU A 5 24.71 0.47 -21.62
N HIS A 6 25.28 -0.58 -21.04
CA HIS A 6 24.53 -1.55 -20.23
C HIS A 6 23.87 -0.90 -19.00
N GLY A 7 24.56 0.01 -18.30
CA GLY A 7 23.97 0.75 -17.18
C GLY A 7 22.81 1.66 -17.60
N ARG A 8 22.87 2.26 -18.80
CA ARG A 8 21.80 3.11 -19.34
C ARG A 8 20.56 2.29 -19.73
N GLU A 9 20.76 1.13 -20.36
CA GLU A 9 19.68 0.22 -20.72
C GLU A 9 18.94 -0.29 -19.48
N ASN A 10 19.69 -0.71 -18.45
CA ASN A 10 19.10 -1.15 -17.18
C ASN A 10 18.34 -0.02 -16.47
N PHE A 11 18.84 1.22 -16.53
CA PHE A 11 18.14 2.39 -15.99
C PHE A 11 16.83 2.66 -16.73
N MET A 12 16.85 2.66 -18.07
CA MET A 12 15.65 2.89 -18.89
C MET A 12 14.60 1.79 -18.68
N ALA A 13 15.03 0.53 -18.62
CA ALA A 13 14.15 -0.60 -18.33
C ALA A 13 13.57 -0.52 -16.90
N SER A 14 14.39 -0.14 -15.91
CA SER A 14 13.92 0.10 -14.54
C SER A 14 12.93 1.25 -14.48
N TYR A 15 13.16 2.32 -15.22
CA TYR A 15 12.24 3.45 -15.29
C TYR A 15 10.90 3.04 -15.93
N GLY A 16 10.94 2.28 -17.03
CA GLY A 16 9.74 1.75 -17.67
C GLY A 16 8.91 0.87 -16.73
N LEU A 17 9.56 -0.04 -16.00
CA LEU A 17 8.91 -0.85 -14.96
C LEU A 17 8.37 -0.03 -13.79
N PHE A 18 9.12 0.98 -13.35
CA PHE A 18 8.64 1.87 -12.30
C PHE A 18 7.40 2.65 -12.72
N MET A 19 7.33 3.10 -13.97
CA MET A 19 6.16 3.78 -14.52
C MET A 19 4.98 2.83 -14.72
N ASP A 20 5.20 1.58 -15.14
CA ASP A 20 4.18 0.53 -15.17
C ASP A 20 3.53 0.31 -13.79
N PHE A 21 4.31 0.33 -12.71
CA PHE A 21 3.75 0.27 -11.34
C PHE A 21 2.91 1.49 -10.95
N LEU A 22 3.15 2.66 -11.54
CA LEU A 22 2.45 3.90 -11.21
C LEU A 22 1.24 4.17 -12.12
N VAL A 23 1.21 3.58 -13.32
CA VAL A 23 0.25 3.90 -14.37
C VAL A 23 -0.55 2.65 -14.72
N ASP A 24 -1.80 2.59 -14.26
CA ASP A 24 -2.75 1.54 -14.68
C ASP A 24 -3.74 2.10 -15.71
N SER A 25 -4.07 3.39 -15.61
CA SER A 25 -5.08 4.07 -16.43
C SER A 25 -4.64 5.44 -16.94
N SER A 26 -5.38 5.98 -17.92
CA SER A 26 -5.18 7.35 -18.43
C SER A 26 -5.31 8.43 -17.36
N LYS A 27 -6.06 8.18 -16.27
CA LYS A 27 -6.16 9.11 -15.13
C LYS A 27 -4.85 9.19 -14.34
N ASP A 28 -4.13 8.08 -14.24
CA ASP A 28 -2.84 8.05 -13.56
C ASP A 28 -1.80 8.83 -14.38
N VAL A 29 -1.85 8.68 -15.71
CA VAL A 29 -1.06 9.50 -16.64
C VAL A 29 -1.38 10.98 -16.46
N GLU A 30 -2.66 11.36 -16.48
CA GLU A 30 -3.08 12.74 -16.27
C GLU A 30 -2.56 13.30 -14.94
N PHE A 31 -2.65 12.52 -13.85
CA PHE A 31 -2.14 12.90 -12.55
C PHE A 31 -0.61 13.12 -12.57
N LEU A 32 0.14 12.20 -13.17
CA LEU A 32 1.60 12.29 -13.26
C LEU A 32 2.04 13.45 -14.16
N VAL A 33 1.29 13.75 -15.22
CA VAL A 33 1.49 14.94 -16.07
C VAL A 33 1.26 16.22 -15.27
N ASN A 34 0.17 16.29 -14.52
CA ASN A 34 -0.12 17.44 -13.64
C ASN A 34 0.93 17.62 -12.54
N LYS A 35 1.61 16.54 -12.14
CA LYS A 35 2.75 16.58 -11.21
C LYS A 35 4.10 16.85 -11.88
N GLY A 36 4.14 16.97 -13.22
CA GLY A 36 5.35 17.22 -13.99
C GLY A 36 6.31 16.02 -14.04
N ILE A 37 5.84 14.83 -13.68
CA ILE A 37 6.63 13.59 -13.69
C ILE A 37 6.70 13.03 -15.11
N ILE A 38 5.56 13.02 -15.81
CA ILE A 38 5.47 12.73 -17.25
C ILE A 38 5.31 14.07 -17.96
N PRO A 39 6.11 14.38 -18.99
CA PRO A 39 5.92 15.61 -19.73
C PRO A 39 4.62 15.55 -20.55
N HIS A 40 3.95 16.70 -20.66
CA HIS A 40 2.62 16.83 -21.27
C HIS A 40 2.58 16.50 -22.79
N ASN A 41 3.74 16.31 -23.42
CA ASN A 41 3.87 16.10 -24.86
C ASN A 41 3.79 14.63 -25.29
N PHE A 42 3.50 13.70 -24.38
CA PHE A 42 3.50 12.26 -24.66
C PHE A 42 2.29 11.75 -25.47
N GLY A 43 1.39 12.64 -25.94
CA GLY A 43 0.25 12.27 -26.76
C GLY A 43 -1.01 11.97 -25.94
N ASP A 44 -1.87 11.09 -26.46
CA ASP A 44 -3.11 10.70 -25.78
C ASP A 44 -2.81 9.89 -24.51
N TYR A 45 -3.49 10.21 -23.41
CA TYR A 45 -3.20 9.58 -22.11
C TYR A 45 -3.51 8.08 -22.09
N GLU A 46 -4.44 7.61 -22.92
CA GLU A 46 -4.75 6.19 -23.04
C GLU A 46 -3.60 5.44 -23.75
N GLU A 47 -3.03 6.03 -24.79
CA GLU A 47 -1.85 5.48 -25.48
C GLU A 47 -0.64 5.39 -24.56
N VAL A 48 -0.42 6.42 -23.73
CA VAL A 48 0.66 6.44 -22.75
C VAL A 48 0.46 5.39 -21.67
N ALA A 49 -0.76 5.23 -21.16
CA ALA A 49 -1.09 4.18 -20.20
C ALA A 49 -0.85 2.79 -20.80
N HIS A 50 -1.32 2.57 -22.03
CA HIS A 50 -1.12 1.32 -22.75
C HIS A 50 0.36 1.02 -23.03
N LEU A 51 1.18 2.05 -23.29
CA LEU A 51 2.63 1.90 -23.47
C LEU A 51 3.28 1.36 -22.20
N PHE A 52 3.07 2.01 -21.05
CA PHE A 52 3.70 1.58 -19.80
C PHE A 52 3.21 0.19 -19.36
N ASN A 53 1.89 -0.05 -19.39
CA ASN A 53 1.28 -1.35 -19.09
C ASN A 53 1.80 -2.52 -19.95
N ASN A 54 2.28 -2.24 -21.16
CA ASN A 54 2.87 -3.27 -22.01
C ASN A 54 4.36 -3.46 -21.79
N ILE A 55 5.07 -2.43 -21.32
CA ILE A 55 6.48 -2.55 -20.92
C ILE A 55 6.60 -3.51 -19.74
N GLY A 56 5.72 -3.43 -18.74
CA GLY A 56 5.74 -4.36 -17.60
C GLY A 56 5.59 -5.84 -17.96
N LYS A 57 4.88 -6.13 -19.05
CA LYS A 57 4.70 -7.51 -19.55
C LYS A 57 5.92 -8.07 -20.29
N GLN A 58 6.77 -7.19 -20.82
CA GLN A 58 7.83 -7.57 -21.76
C GLN A 58 9.24 -7.41 -21.17
N VAL A 59 9.39 -6.64 -20.09
CA VAL A 59 10.68 -6.26 -19.55
C VAL A 59 10.91 -6.93 -18.20
N PHE A 60 11.99 -7.71 -18.11
CA PHE A 60 12.50 -8.23 -16.85
C PHE A 60 13.84 -7.57 -16.54
N VAL A 61 13.93 -6.86 -15.42
CA VAL A 61 15.16 -6.20 -14.98
C VAL A 61 15.75 -6.96 -13.80
N ARG A 62 16.99 -7.42 -13.95
CA ARG A 62 17.73 -8.14 -12.91
C ARG A 62 18.14 -7.23 -11.75
N ASP A 63 18.60 -6.01 -12.07
CA ASP A 63 19.05 -5.01 -11.10
C ASP A 63 18.15 -3.76 -11.20
N PHE A 64 17.03 -3.78 -10.48
CA PHE A 64 16.03 -2.72 -10.53
C PHE A 64 16.52 -1.45 -9.83
N TYR A 65 16.77 -0.40 -10.62
CA TYR A 65 17.40 0.83 -10.15
C TYR A 65 16.58 1.58 -9.09
N PHE A 66 15.25 1.48 -9.14
CA PHE A 66 14.34 2.21 -8.26
C PHE A 66 13.86 1.39 -7.06
N ALA A 67 14.47 0.24 -6.76
CA ALA A 67 14.02 -0.67 -5.70
C ALA A 67 13.84 0.03 -4.35
N GLY A 68 14.83 0.84 -3.93
CA GLY A 68 14.76 1.57 -2.66
C GLY A 68 13.65 2.62 -2.63
N ILE A 69 13.42 3.33 -3.74
CA ILE A 69 12.35 4.33 -3.84
C ILE A 69 10.98 3.63 -3.81
N SER A 70 10.81 2.52 -4.53
CA SER A 70 9.59 1.72 -4.50
C SER A 70 9.29 1.20 -3.09
N GLU A 71 10.30 0.72 -2.36
CA GLU A 71 10.13 0.28 -0.96
C GLU A 71 9.74 1.43 -0.03
N GLU A 72 10.34 2.61 -0.20
CA GLU A 72 10.02 3.78 0.60
C GLU A 72 8.58 4.26 0.36
N VAL A 73 8.14 4.28 -0.90
CA VAL A 73 6.76 4.63 -1.28
C VAL A 73 5.77 3.61 -0.71
N ASP A 74 6.06 2.31 -0.82
CA ASP A 74 5.21 1.25 -0.23
C ASP A 74 5.08 1.42 1.29
N LYS A 75 6.20 1.66 1.98
CA LYS A 75 6.21 1.87 3.44
C LYS A 75 5.43 3.13 3.84
N TYR A 76 5.59 4.22 3.10
CA TYR A 76 4.86 5.46 3.34
C TYR A 76 3.35 5.27 3.12
N CYS A 77 2.96 4.64 2.02
CA CYS A 77 1.56 4.34 1.71
C CYS A 77 0.93 3.45 2.77
N LYS A 78 1.59 2.37 3.20
CA LYS A 78 1.11 1.49 4.27
C LYS A 78 0.93 2.23 5.59
N THR A 79 1.90 3.05 5.96
CA THR A 79 1.83 3.85 7.20
C THR A 79 0.71 4.89 7.12
N SER A 80 0.60 5.62 6.01
CA SER A 80 -0.43 6.64 5.80
C SER A 80 -1.83 6.02 5.79
N TRP A 81 -2.00 4.87 5.11
CA TRP A 81 -3.27 4.17 5.03
C TRP A 81 -3.68 3.62 6.40
N TRP A 82 -2.76 3.01 7.14
CA TRP A 82 -3.00 2.53 8.50
C TRP A 82 -3.41 3.67 9.44
N LEU A 83 -2.71 4.81 9.39
CA LEU A 83 -3.06 5.99 10.19
C LEU A 83 -4.45 6.53 9.85
N ARG A 84 -4.81 6.62 8.56
CA ARG A 84 -6.15 7.05 8.13
C ARG A 84 -7.24 6.09 8.59
N TYR A 85 -6.99 4.78 8.49
CA TYR A 85 -7.93 3.76 8.93
C TYR A 85 -8.17 3.84 10.44
N VAL A 86 -7.10 3.91 11.24
CA VAL A 86 -7.20 4.06 12.70
C VAL A 86 -7.92 5.36 13.08
N GLN A 87 -7.62 6.47 12.40
CA GLN A 87 -8.33 7.73 12.62
C GLN A 87 -9.82 7.63 12.29
N SER A 88 -10.20 6.99 11.19
CA SER A 88 -11.62 6.80 10.84
C SER A 88 -12.32 5.95 11.89
N LEU A 89 -11.70 4.83 12.30
CA LEU A 89 -12.25 3.99 13.36
C LEU A 89 -12.43 4.77 14.65
N LEU A 90 -11.39 5.45 15.14
CA LEU A 90 -11.49 6.26 16.36
C LEU A 90 -12.56 7.34 16.24
N ARG A 91 -12.67 8.01 15.10
CA ARG A 91 -13.70 9.02 14.88
C ARG A 91 -15.09 8.41 14.98
N ASP A 92 -15.36 7.32 14.27
CA ASP A 92 -16.69 6.73 14.23
C ASP A 92 -17.05 6.04 15.57
N TYR A 93 -16.06 5.51 16.28
CA TYR A 93 -16.24 4.90 17.60
C TYR A 93 -16.46 5.91 18.73
N LEU A 94 -15.65 6.97 18.75
CA LEU A 94 -15.69 7.99 19.80
C LEU A 94 -16.76 9.05 19.52
N ALA A 95 -17.15 9.27 18.26
CA ALA A 95 -18.25 10.19 17.93
C ALA A 95 -19.62 9.64 18.37
N ASN A 96 -19.77 8.32 18.50
CA ASN A 96 -20.99 7.71 19.01
C ASN A 96 -20.78 7.17 20.44
N PRO A 97 -21.22 7.89 21.48
CA PRO A 97 -21.03 7.46 22.87
C PRO A 97 -21.66 6.09 23.15
N TRP A 98 -22.72 5.71 22.43
CA TRP A 98 -23.35 4.39 22.56
C TRP A 98 -22.45 3.27 22.05
N MET A 99 -21.77 3.46 20.92
CA MET A 99 -20.83 2.47 20.39
C MET A 99 -19.63 2.30 21.33
N ALA A 100 -19.08 3.41 21.83
CA ALA A 100 -17.99 3.37 22.80
C ALA A 100 -18.36 2.55 24.05
N THR A 101 -19.54 2.80 24.63
CA THR A 101 -20.00 2.04 25.82
C THR A 101 -20.24 0.55 25.53
N SER A 102 -20.83 0.21 24.38
CA SER A 102 -21.05 -1.19 23.97
C SER A 102 -19.75 -1.98 23.92
N VAL A 103 -18.66 -1.33 23.54
CA VAL A 103 -17.38 -1.99 23.34
C VAL A 103 -16.66 -2.15 24.66
N VAL A 104 -16.70 -1.13 25.51
CA VAL A 104 -16.20 -1.27 26.89
C VAL A 104 -16.90 -2.44 27.58
N ALA A 105 -18.23 -2.55 27.43
CA ALA A 105 -18.98 -3.70 27.94
C ALA A 105 -18.51 -5.03 27.33
N ALA A 106 -18.32 -5.11 26.01
CA ALA A 106 -17.82 -6.31 25.35
C ALA A 106 -16.42 -6.73 25.83
N ILE A 107 -15.51 -5.77 26.05
CA ILE A 107 -14.16 -6.02 26.58
C ILE A 107 -14.26 -6.58 28.01
N ILE A 108 -15.09 -5.98 28.87
CA ILE A 108 -15.31 -6.46 30.24
C ILE A 108 -15.84 -7.90 30.22
N LEU A 109 -16.82 -8.19 29.37
CA LEU A 109 -17.38 -9.54 29.21
C LEU A 109 -16.34 -10.54 28.71
N LEU A 110 -15.48 -10.15 27.78
CA LEU A 110 -14.38 -10.99 27.30
C LEU A 110 -13.38 -11.33 28.40
N VAL A 111 -12.97 -10.34 29.20
CA VAL A 111 -12.07 -10.55 30.34
C VAL A 111 -12.73 -11.46 31.38
N ALA A 112 -13.99 -11.19 31.73
CA ALA A 112 -14.75 -12.00 32.66
C ALA A 112 -14.85 -13.46 32.19
N THR A 113 -15.20 -13.67 30.91
CA THR A 113 -15.32 -15.01 30.31
C THR A 113 -13.98 -15.73 30.29
N SER A 114 -12.89 -15.02 29.99
CA SER A 114 -11.54 -15.58 29.99
C SER A 114 -11.13 -16.05 31.38
N LEU A 115 -11.34 -15.21 32.40
CA LEU A 115 -11.09 -15.57 33.80
C LEU A 115 -11.95 -16.77 34.21
N GLN A 116 -13.24 -16.72 33.92
CA GLN A 116 -14.18 -17.80 34.26
C GLN A 116 -13.75 -19.13 33.61
N THR A 117 -13.36 -19.11 32.34
CA THR A 117 -12.86 -20.29 31.62
C THR A 117 -11.60 -20.85 32.28
N VAL A 118 -10.63 -19.99 32.61
CA VAL A 118 -9.40 -20.40 33.29
C VAL A 118 -9.71 -21.03 34.65
N TYR A 119 -10.54 -20.38 35.47
CA TYR A 119 -10.93 -20.92 36.78
C TYR A 119 -11.70 -22.23 36.67
N SER A 120 -12.64 -22.34 35.72
CA SER A 120 -13.38 -23.58 35.48
C SER A 120 -12.45 -24.73 35.09
N VAL A 121 -11.49 -24.50 34.18
CA VAL A 121 -10.51 -25.51 33.78
C VAL A 121 -9.61 -25.91 34.95
N LEU A 122 -9.08 -24.94 35.72
CA LEU A 122 -8.26 -25.22 36.89
C LEU A 122 -9.01 -26.02 37.97
N SER A 123 -10.28 -25.67 38.22
CA SER A 123 -11.12 -26.38 39.18
C SER A 123 -11.43 -27.82 38.75
N TYR A 124 -11.48 -28.09 37.44
CA TYR A 124 -11.71 -29.42 36.89
C TYR A 124 -10.49 -30.34 37.05
N TYR A 125 -9.28 -29.78 37.00
CA TYR A 125 -8.03 -30.55 37.17
C TYR A 125 -7.61 -30.74 38.63
N HIS A 126 -8.13 -29.93 39.57
CA HIS A 126 -7.80 -30.02 41.00
C HIS A 126 -8.89 -30.71 41.84
N GLY A 127 -9.92 -31.27 41.21
CA GLY A 127 -11.00 -32.04 41.82
C GLY A 127 -10.91 -33.53 41.57
#